data_AF-A4A640-F1
#
_entry.id   AF-A4A640-F1
#
_cell.length_a   1.000
_cell.length_b   1.000
_cell.length_c   1.000
_cell.angle_alpha   90.00
_cell.angle_beta   90.00
_cell.angle_gamma   90.00
#
_symmetry.space_group_name_H-M   'P 1'
#
loop_
_entity.id
_entity.type
_entity.pdbx_description
1 polymer ?
#
loop_
_entity_poly.entity_id
_entity_poly.type
_entity_poly.pdbx_seq_one_letter_code
_entity_poly.pdbx_strand_id
1 'polypeptide(L)'
;MKSIQRVIFATAVSGALAAFAVQASAGSTTEVIADSVTAPAEVAVSFSDLNLDSVEGQKALHYRLARAAEQVCGHNDIRRAGGVAQAARNEDCYERSLSRALSKVNASAVASAN
;
A
#
# COMPACT_ATOMS: atom_id res chain seq x y z
N MET A 1 17.25 8.03 35.58
CA MET A 1 17.95 9.30 35.85
C MET A 1 19.46 9.04 35.94
N LYS A 2 20.20 9.24 34.85
CA LYS A 2 21.68 9.34 34.80
C LYS A 2 22.05 9.86 33.38
N SER A 3 21.83 11.15 33.14
CA SER A 3 22.86 12.20 33.13
C SER A 3 23.70 12.18 31.85
N ILE A 4 23.28 13.06 30.93
CA ILE A 4 23.95 13.53 29.72
C ILE A 4 25.35 14.03 30.08
N GLN A 5 26.40 13.37 29.60
CA GLN A 5 27.75 13.94 29.59
C GLN A 5 28.19 14.20 28.15
N ARG A 6 27.92 15.43 27.74
CA ARG A 6 28.78 16.35 27.01
C ARG A 6 29.83 15.69 26.11
N VAL A 7 29.49 15.65 24.83
CA VAL A 7 30.39 15.45 23.69
C VAL A 7 31.54 16.47 23.80
N ILE A 8 32.73 16.00 24.19
CA ILE A 8 33.95 16.78 24.11
C ILE A 8 34.47 16.62 22.69
N PHE A 9 34.18 17.59 21.83
CA PHE A 9 34.88 17.78 20.57
C PHE A 9 36.31 18.24 20.89
N ALA A 10 37.26 17.32 20.85
CA ALA A 10 38.69 17.64 20.87
C ALA A 10 39.25 17.44 19.46
N THR A 11 39.41 18.54 18.73
CA THR A 11 40.14 18.61 17.47
C THR A 11 41.64 18.71 17.78
N ALA A 12 42.44 17.78 17.27
CA ALA A 12 43.90 17.93 17.20
C ALA A 12 44.51 17.13 16.02
N VAL A 13 44.72 17.86 14.93
CA VAL A 13 45.79 17.86 13.92
C VAL A 13 46.79 16.67 13.83
N SER A 14 46.80 16.11 12.61
CA SER A 14 47.89 15.54 11.78
C SER A 14 48.79 14.40 12.27
N GLY A 15 48.80 13.32 11.47
CA GLY A 15 49.87 12.32 11.43
C GLY A 15 49.42 11.00 10.82
N ALA A 16 49.73 10.76 9.54
CA ALA A 16 49.47 9.48 8.88
C ALA A 16 50.50 8.42 9.32
N LEU A 17 50.03 7.28 9.85
CA LEU A 17 50.72 5.97 9.89
C LEU A 17 49.68 4.90 10.23
N ALA A 18 49.58 3.87 9.39
CA ALA A 18 48.59 2.80 9.48
C ALA A 18 48.81 1.90 10.72
N ALA A 19 47.75 1.63 11.47
CA ALA A 19 47.68 0.53 12.42
C ALA A 19 46.28 -0.09 12.41
N PHE A 20 46.24 -1.40 12.19
CA PHE A 20 45.06 -2.24 12.13
C PHE A 20 44.27 -2.16 13.45
N ALA A 21 43.04 -1.65 13.40
CA ALA A 21 42.03 -1.94 14.42
C ALA A 21 40.96 -2.82 13.78
N VAL A 22 41.00 -4.11 14.08
CA VAL A 22 39.89 -5.03 13.85
C VAL A 22 38.75 -4.54 14.73
N GLN A 23 37.87 -3.73 14.17
CA GLN A 23 36.58 -3.46 14.78
C GLN A 23 35.68 -4.62 14.38
N ALA A 24 35.52 -5.57 15.31
CA ALA A 24 34.38 -6.45 15.31
C ALA A 24 33.14 -5.58 15.46
N SER A 25 32.66 -5.02 14.34
CA SER A 25 31.27 -4.62 14.26
C SER A 25 30.50 -5.91 14.44
N ALA A 26 30.01 -6.14 15.65
CA ALA A 26 28.76 -6.84 15.84
C ALA A 26 27.75 -6.06 15.01
N GLY A 27 27.70 -6.39 13.71
CA GLY A 27 26.64 -6.00 12.83
C GLY A 27 25.43 -6.55 13.53
N SER A 28 24.70 -5.66 14.20
CA SER A 28 23.28 -5.86 14.41
C SER A 28 22.79 -6.17 13.01
N THR A 29 22.59 -7.46 12.74
CA THR A 29 21.85 -7.92 11.59
C THR A 29 20.48 -7.33 11.83
N THR A 30 20.28 -6.11 11.34
CA THR A 30 18.97 -5.68 10.93
C THR A 30 18.66 -6.67 9.83
N GLU A 31 18.05 -7.79 10.23
CA GLU A 31 17.35 -8.68 9.35
C GLU A 31 16.34 -7.77 8.66
N VAL A 32 16.73 -7.25 7.50
CA VAL A 32 15.78 -6.75 6.54
C VAL A 32 15.05 -8.01 6.14
N ILE A 33 13.98 -8.31 6.87
CA ILE A 33 12.93 -9.17 6.38
C ILE A 33 12.50 -8.46 5.12
N ALA A 34 13.00 -8.94 3.98
CA ALA A 34 12.45 -8.63 2.69
C ALA A 34 11.04 -9.21 2.74
N ASP A 35 10.10 -8.45 3.29
CA ASP A 35 8.70 -8.64 3.04
C ASP A 35 8.62 -8.56 1.52
N SER A 36 8.51 -9.73 0.89
CA SER A 36 8.34 -9.85 -0.53
C SER A 36 7.05 -9.11 -0.85
N VAL A 37 7.18 -7.82 -1.19
CA VAL A 37 6.09 -6.92 -1.51
C VAL A 37 5.39 -7.53 -2.71
N THR A 38 4.41 -8.37 -2.42
CA THR A 38 3.50 -8.88 -3.42
C THR A 38 2.71 -7.65 -3.82
N ALA A 39 2.92 -7.19 -5.06
CA ALA A 39 2.16 -6.07 -5.58
C ALA A 39 0.67 -6.36 -5.35
N PRO A 40 -0.11 -5.36 -4.87
CA PRO A 40 -1.53 -5.57 -4.66
C PRO A 40 -2.15 -6.06 -5.97
N ALA A 41 -3.06 -7.04 -5.88
CA ALA A 41 -3.77 -7.50 -7.06
C ALA A 41 -4.58 -6.33 -7.64
N GLU A 42 -4.44 -6.09 -8.94
CA GLU A 42 -5.13 -5.02 -9.65
C GLU A 42 -5.94 -5.58 -10.82
N VAL A 43 -7.13 -5.03 -11.01
CA VAL A 43 -8.01 -5.35 -12.14
C VAL A 43 -8.36 -4.07 -12.87
N ALA A 44 -8.01 -4.01 -14.16
CA ALA A 44 -8.38 -2.89 -15.02
C ALA A 44 -9.86 -2.97 -15.39
N VAL A 45 -10.59 -1.87 -15.17
CA VAL A 45 -11.99 -1.73 -15.57
C VAL A 45 -12.10 -0.63 -16.61
N SER A 46 -12.32 -1.00 -17.87
CA SER A 46 -12.75 -0.03 -18.88
C SER A 46 -14.18 0.44 -18.54
N PHE A 47 -14.53 1.67 -18.91
CA PHE A 47 -15.89 2.20 -18.81
C PHE A 47 -16.19 3.21 -19.94
N SER A 48 -15.32 3.25 -20.96
CA SER A 48 -15.47 4.16 -22.11
C SER A 48 -16.70 3.86 -22.97
N ASP A 49 -17.27 2.66 -22.82
CA ASP A 49 -18.50 2.21 -23.47
C ASP A 49 -19.78 2.68 -22.76
N LEU A 50 -19.66 3.23 -21.54
CA LEU A 50 -20.80 3.64 -20.72
C LEU A 50 -21.07 5.13 -20.85
N ASN A 51 -22.36 5.48 -20.96
CA ASN A 51 -22.80 6.86 -20.80
C ASN A 51 -22.93 7.21 -19.30
N LEU A 52 -21.92 7.86 -18.73
CA LEU A 52 -21.93 8.21 -17.30
C LEU A 52 -22.90 9.35 -16.96
N ASP A 53 -23.44 10.05 -17.95
CA ASP A 53 -24.47 11.07 -17.76
C ASP A 53 -25.88 10.46 -17.54
N SER A 54 -26.05 9.16 -17.79
CA SER A 54 -27.31 8.46 -17.54
C SER A 54 -27.29 7.64 -16.24
N VAL A 55 -28.46 7.49 -15.63
CA VAL A 55 -28.64 6.66 -14.42
C VAL A 55 -28.27 5.20 -14.71
N GLU A 56 -28.61 4.70 -15.90
CA GLU A 56 -28.31 3.34 -16.34
C GLU A 56 -26.80 3.12 -16.49
N GLY A 57 -26.07 4.07 -17.08
CA GLY A 57 -24.63 3.97 -17.25
C GLY A 57 -23.87 4.08 -15.93
N GLN A 58 -24.31 4.93 -15.00
CA GLN A 58 -23.75 4.98 -13.64
C GLN A 58 -23.98 3.68 -12.86
N LYS A 59 -25.17 3.07 -12.98
CA LYS A 59 -25.45 1.75 -12.37
C LYS A 59 -24.55 0.65 -12.98
N ALA A 60 -24.40 0.65 -14.30
CA ALA A 60 -23.54 -0.31 -14.99
C ALA A 60 -22.06 -0.16 -14.56
N LEU A 61 -21.58 1.07 -14.43
CA LEU A 61 -20.24 1.36 -13.92
C LEU A 61 -20.09 0.82 -12.49
N HIS A 62 -21.01 1.18 -11.59
CA HIS A 62 -20.97 0.75 -10.20
C HIS A 62 -20.91 -0.78 -10.09
N TYR A 63 -21.73 -1.48 -10.87
CA TYR A 63 -21.72 -2.95 -10.92
C TYR A 63 -20.37 -3.52 -11.40
N ARG A 64 -19.76 -2.94 -12.43
CA ARG A 64 -18.45 -3.37 -12.93
C ARG A 64 -17.35 -3.17 -11.89
N LEU A 65 -17.34 -2.01 -11.22
CA LEU A 65 -16.38 -1.71 -10.17
C LEU A 65 -16.56 -2.63 -8.95
N ALA A 66 -17.80 -2.90 -8.54
CA ALA A 66 -18.11 -3.85 -7.48
C ALA A 66 -17.56 -5.25 -7.80
N ARG A 67 -17.80 -5.74 -9.02
CA ARG A 67 -17.27 -7.05 -9.45
C ARG A 67 -15.75 -7.09 -9.54
N ALA A 68 -15.11 -5.99 -9.90
CA ALA A 68 -13.65 -5.92 -9.91
C ALA A 68 -13.09 -5.90 -8.48
N ALA A 69 -13.74 -5.18 -7.56
CA ALA A 69 -13.37 -5.18 -6.15
C ALA A 69 -13.52 -6.57 -5.52
N GLU A 70 -14.59 -7.31 -5.81
CA GLU A 70 -14.76 -8.70 -5.36
C GLU A 70 -13.70 -9.64 -5.93
N GLN A 71 -13.28 -9.46 -7.19
CA GLN A 71 -12.20 -10.25 -7.78
C GLN A 71 -10.85 -10.03 -7.09
N VAL A 72 -10.57 -8.80 -6.67
CA VAL A 72 -9.32 -8.45 -5.97
C VAL A 72 -9.35 -8.88 -4.50
N CYS A 73 -10.49 -8.67 -3.82
CA CYS A 73 -10.61 -8.85 -2.38
C CYS A 73 -11.08 -10.23 -1.95
N GLY A 74 -11.66 -11.02 -2.87
CA GLY A 74 -12.31 -12.28 -2.57
C GLY A 74 -13.74 -12.11 -2.07
N HIS A 75 -14.40 -13.23 -1.77
CA HIS A 75 -15.81 -13.26 -1.39
C HIS A 75 -16.01 -12.84 0.07
N ASN A 76 -17.09 -12.10 0.35
CA ASN A 76 -17.46 -11.71 1.72
C ASN A 76 -18.28 -12.80 2.43
N ASP A 77 -18.76 -13.81 1.70
CA ASP A 77 -19.48 -14.93 2.28
C ASP A 77 -18.55 -15.79 3.16
N ILE A 78 -18.91 -16.01 4.42
CA ILE A 78 -18.10 -16.71 5.42
C ILE A 78 -17.67 -18.11 4.94
N ARG A 79 -18.53 -18.82 4.21
CA ARG A 79 -18.26 -20.19 3.74
C ARG A 79 -17.23 -20.18 2.61
N ARG A 80 -17.25 -19.16 1.77
CA ARG A 80 -16.29 -18.99 0.65
C ARG A 80 -14.99 -18.32 1.10
N ALA A 81 -15.05 -17.44 2.09
CA ALA A 81 -13.91 -16.71 2.63
C ALA A 81 -13.01 -17.58 3.53
N GLY A 82 -13.51 -18.72 4.03
CA GLY A 82 -12.76 -19.59 4.94
C GLY A 82 -12.83 -19.18 6.42
N GLY A 83 -13.80 -18.33 6.79
CA GLY A 83 -14.06 -17.95 8.18
C GLY A 83 -14.49 -16.49 8.35
N VAL A 84 -15.02 -16.18 9.54
CA VAL A 84 -15.56 -14.84 9.88
C VAL A 84 -14.49 -13.75 9.78
N ALA A 85 -13.29 -14.02 10.28
CA ALA A 85 -12.20 -13.04 10.26
C ALA A 85 -11.74 -12.72 8.83
N GLN A 86 -11.73 -13.70 7.91
CA GLN A 86 -11.36 -13.45 6.52
C GLN A 86 -12.49 -12.74 5.78
N ALA A 87 -13.76 -13.11 6.02
CA ALA A 87 -14.91 -12.42 5.46
C ALA A 87 -14.90 -10.92 5.81
N ALA A 88 -14.65 -10.57 7.07
CA ALA A 88 -14.55 -9.18 7.51
C ALA A 88 -13.38 -8.43 6.84
N ARG A 89 -12.23 -9.10 6.64
CA ARG A 89 -11.10 -8.51 5.89
C ARG A 89 -11.44 -8.29 4.41
N ASN A 90 -12.15 -9.23 3.79
CA ASN A 90 -12.57 -9.13 2.39
C ASN A 90 -13.58 -7.99 2.20
N GLU A 91 -14.51 -7.83 3.14
CA GLU A 91 -15.49 -6.74 3.14
C GLU A 91 -14.83 -5.36 3.25
N ASP A 92 -13.93 -5.17 4.22
CA ASP A 92 -13.15 -3.93 4.38
C ASP A 92 -12.23 -3.65 3.17
N CYS A 93 -11.68 -4.70 2.55
CA CYS A 93 -10.98 -4.56 1.27
C CYS A 93 -11.91 -4.10 0.15
N TYR A 94 -13.09 -4.73 0.02
CA TYR A 94 -14.08 -4.46 -1.01
C TYR A 94 -14.55 -3.00 -0.95
N GLU A 95 -14.96 -2.52 0.22
CA GLU A 95 -15.47 -1.17 0.41
C GLU A 95 -14.42 -0.11 0.05
N ARG A 96 -13.19 -0.27 0.55
CA ARG A 96 -12.10 0.65 0.23
C ARG A 96 -11.74 0.63 -1.24
N SER A 97 -11.73 -0.55 -1.87
CA SER A 97 -11.39 -0.69 -3.29
C SER A 97 -12.45 -0.07 -4.18
N LEU A 98 -13.72 -0.29 -3.87
CA LEU A 98 -14.84 0.31 -4.58
C LEU A 98 -14.84 1.84 -4.43
N SER A 99 -14.67 2.35 -3.21
CA SER A 99 -14.58 3.79 -2.93
C SER A 99 -13.42 4.46 -3.67
N ARG A 100 -12.24 3.84 -3.66
CA ARG A 100 -11.06 4.32 -4.42
C ARG A 100 -11.33 4.31 -5.92
N ALA A 101 -11.96 3.27 -6.45
CA ALA A 101 -12.25 3.16 -7.87
C ALA A 101 -13.25 4.25 -8.31
N LEU A 102 -14.33 4.46 -7.55
CA LEU A 102 -15.29 5.54 -7.81
C LEU A 102 -14.62 6.91 -7.77
N SER A 103 -13.73 7.14 -6.80
CA SER A 103 -12.97 8.39 -6.70
C SER A 103 -12.08 8.63 -7.92
N LYS A 104 -11.42 7.60 -8.44
CA LYS A 104 -10.61 7.68 -9.66
C LYS A 104 -11.46 8.00 -10.89
N VAL A 105 -12.64 7.39 -11.02
CA VAL A 105 -13.56 7.69 -12.13
C VAL A 105 -14.04 9.14 -12.06
N ASN A 106 -14.45 9.62 -10.89
CA ASN A 106 -14.88 11.00 -10.72
C ASN A 106 -13.75 11.99 -11.03
N ALA A 107 -12.53 11.73 -10.57
CA ALA A 107 -11.36 12.54 -10.90
C ALA A 107 -11.08 12.56 -12.42
N SER A 108 -11.20 11.41 -13.09
CA SER A 108 -11.05 11.31 -14.55
C SER A 108 -12.14 12.06 -15.31
N ALA A 109 -13.40 12.02 -14.85
CA ALA A 109 -14.51 12.72 -15.47
C ALA A 109 -14.29 14.24 -15.41
N VAL A 110 -13.82 14.75 -14.26
CA VAL A 110 -13.49 16.18 -14.10
C VAL A 110 -12.27 16.56 -14.94
N ALA A 111 -11.25 15.71 -15.02
CA ALA A 111 -10.06 15.97 -15.84
C ALA A 111 -10.38 16.03 -17.35
N SER A 112 -11.35 15.25 -17.82
CA SER A 112 -11.78 15.25 -19.23
C SER A 112 -12.67 16.44 -19.61
N ALA A 113 -13.17 17.20 -18.62
CA ALA A 113 -14.07 18.34 -18.84
C ALA A 113 -13.34 19.69 -18.98
N ASN A 114 -12.01 19.71 -18.75
CA ASN A 114 -11.15 20.89 -18.87
C ASN A 114 -10.18 20.75 -20.06
#